data_AF-A0A1H3FFV8-F1
#
_entry.id   AF-A0A1H3FFV8-F1
#
_cell.length_a   1.000
_cell.length_b   1.000
_cell.length_c   1.000
_cell.angle_alpha   90.00
_cell.angle_beta   90.00
_cell.angle_gamma   90.00
#
_symmetry.space_group_name_H-M   'P 1'
#
loop_
_entity.id
_entity.type
_entity.pdbx_description
1 polymer ?
#
loop_
_entity_poly.entity_id
_entity_poly.type
_entity_poly.pdbx_seq_one_letter_code
_entity_poly.pdbx_strand_id
1 'polypeptide(L)'
;MKNLKDKLLSVLLVGALSLSLFGCDSSKMNNEAVTLATSFCEQVKAGDTSELMTYISDNTVSEDDLRSVIYPGDLNSEQTSYYEAIKETITYSIEKPVYDSKTKTATVLVNWSIGDYSCDAALAASNIQEFKTAISSSSKVIPFELKVDLNSDHAFLTNPKALIDAVYSYSSVENNVFPGLLSEYYTGCELVLAPKGTYTNSDSIGVRVYFSDDLFNFRFVPGVKYTVTSGSDALYASDIFYLEENSIRFDLTSEMVDDSYVSEDGFLIDGTYKFTVYDEHSKEITAVECTVVNEDIEKDVVSFGSHKKDHYLANLVYEFNDDDLMTHTFVYNSGWWDYDGTSVGKSAFASNTKTLGFSLAVSKENDSELYYEYYFSEESDFSDINTDEPLFESACKPSVYDDQACYDLDFTPEEGLTPGYYGLVLYSDASKKHIVFTASCIVVEETSGDVIE
;
A
#
# COMPACT_ATOMS: atom_id res chain seq x y z
N MET A 1 21.41 32.55 -11.60
CA MET A 1 20.97 33.34 -12.79
C MET A 1 22.09 33.74 -13.78
N LYS A 2 23.33 33.21 -13.69
CA LYS A 2 24.37 33.45 -14.72
C LYS A 2 24.43 32.37 -15.83
N ASN A 3 24.06 31.12 -15.53
CA ASN A 3 24.16 30.00 -16.49
C ASN A 3 23.05 29.90 -17.55
N LEU A 4 21.97 30.69 -17.45
CA LEU A 4 20.87 30.65 -18.44
C LEU A 4 21.20 31.46 -19.70
N LYS A 5 22.04 32.50 -19.57
CA LYS A 5 22.46 33.36 -20.71
C LYS A 5 23.53 32.68 -21.58
N ASP A 6 24.38 31.85 -21.00
CA ASP A 6 25.46 31.19 -21.73
C ASP A 6 24.95 30.02 -22.60
N LYS A 7 23.88 29.33 -22.16
CA LYS A 7 23.21 28.29 -22.98
C LYS A 7 22.45 28.88 -24.18
N LEU A 8 21.77 30.03 -24.00
CA LEU A 8 21.06 30.73 -25.07
C LEU A 8 22.02 31.35 -26.11
N LEU A 9 23.22 31.80 -25.69
CA LEU A 9 24.24 32.29 -26.61
C LEU A 9 24.89 31.17 -27.43
N SER A 10 25.00 29.97 -26.86
CA SER A 10 25.59 28.80 -27.52
C SER A 10 24.71 28.29 -28.67
N VAL A 11 23.39 28.31 -28.50
CA VAL A 11 22.40 27.95 -29.53
C VAL A 11 22.35 28.98 -30.67
N LEU A 12 22.57 30.27 -30.35
CA LEU A 12 22.62 31.35 -31.35
C LEU A 12 23.92 31.36 -32.19
N LEU A 13 25.02 30.82 -31.65
CA LEU A 13 26.33 30.82 -32.33
C LEU A 13 26.53 29.66 -33.31
N VAL A 14 25.79 28.54 -33.15
CA VAL A 14 25.77 27.47 -34.16
C VAL A 14 24.97 27.88 -35.40
N GLY A 15 24.02 28.83 -35.26
CA GLY A 15 23.24 29.38 -36.37
C GLY A 15 23.97 30.39 -37.27
N ALA A 16 25.22 30.77 -36.97
CA ALA A 16 25.91 31.86 -37.67
C ALA A 16 27.01 31.43 -38.67
N LEU A 17 27.27 30.13 -38.87
CA LEU A 17 28.43 29.67 -39.65
C LEU A 17 28.15 29.03 -41.03
N SER A 18 26.93 29.09 -41.57
CA SER A 18 26.58 28.47 -42.85
C SER A 18 25.94 29.42 -43.88
N LEU A 19 26.41 30.67 -43.94
CA LEU A 19 26.16 31.55 -45.08
C LEU A 19 27.28 31.44 -46.12
N SER A 20 27.20 30.41 -46.97
CA SER A 20 27.81 30.44 -48.30
C SER A 20 26.73 30.18 -49.36
N LEU A 21 26.42 31.26 -50.06
CA LEU A 21 25.60 31.34 -51.26
C LEU A 21 26.16 30.43 -52.37
N PHE A 22 25.40 29.45 -52.86
CA PHE A 22 25.36 29.02 -54.27
C PHE A 22 24.18 28.08 -54.54
N GLY A 23 23.37 28.40 -55.57
CA GLY A 23 22.62 27.42 -56.37
C GLY A 23 21.11 27.34 -56.13
N CYS A 24 20.32 27.67 -57.16
CA CYS A 24 18.88 27.37 -57.29
C CYS A 24 18.51 25.87 -57.14
N ASP A 25 19.49 24.96 -57.10
CA ASP A 25 19.29 23.53 -56.81
C ASP A 25 19.09 23.25 -55.31
N SER A 26 19.68 24.07 -54.44
CA SER A 26 19.57 23.89 -52.99
C SER A 26 18.15 24.10 -52.47
N SER A 27 17.36 24.97 -53.10
CA SER A 27 15.96 25.20 -52.72
C SER A 27 15.08 23.98 -53.02
N LYS A 28 15.32 23.28 -54.14
CA LYS A 28 14.59 22.05 -54.47
C LYS A 28 14.95 20.92 -53.50
N MET A 29 16.24 20.71 -53.25
CA MET A 29 16.73 19.69 -52.32
C MET A 29 16.26 19.95 -50.88
N ASN A 30 16.27 21.21 -50.45
CA ASN A 30 15.73 21.62 -49.16
C ASN A 30 14.22 21.38 -49.05
N ASN A 31 13.45 21.67 -50.10
CA ASN A 31 12.01 21.41 -50.10
C ASN A 31 11.69 19.91 -50.04
N GLU A 32 12.46 19.08 -50.73
CA GLU A 32 12.32 17.62 -50.68
C GLU A 32 12.63 17.08 -49.28
N ALA A 33 13.75 17.52 -48.67
CA ALA A 33 14.11 17.15 -47.30
C ALA A 33 13.06 17.57 -46.27
N VAL A 34 12.52 18.79 -46.38
CA VAL A 34 11.43 19.27 -45.50
C VAL A 34 10.17 18.45 -45.70
N THR A 35 9.79 18.16 -46.94
CA THR A 35 8.56 17.39 -47.22
C THR A 35 8.63 15.99 -46.63
N LEU A 36 9.78 15.32 -46.78
CA LEU A 36 10.02 14.00 -46.20
C LEU A 36 10.01 14.06 -44.67
N ALA A 37 10.73 15.01 -44.08
CA ALA A 37 10.78 15.20 -42.63
C ALA A 37 9.40 15.51 -42.03
N THR A 38 8.61 16.39 -42.66
CA THR A 38 7.25 16.71 -42.24
C THR A 38 6.35 15.48 -42.29
N SER A 39 6.39 14.73 -43.39
CA SER A 39 5.57 13.52 -43.54
C SER A 39 5.91 12.49 -42.45
N PHE A 40 7.20 12.26 -42.22
CA PHE A 40 7.66 11.38 -41.14
C PHE A 40 7.20 11.88 -39.75
N CYS A 41 7.36 13.17 -39.45
CA CYS A 41 6.94 13.74 -38.17
C CYS A 41 5.42 13.64 -37.95
N GLU A 42 4.60 13.80 -39.01
CA GLU A 42 3.15 13.54 -38.91
C GLU A 42 2.87 12.08 -38.54
N GLN A 43 3.57 11.11 -39.13
CA GLN A 43 3.40 9.70 -38.77
C GLN A 43 3.88 9.39 -37.34
N VAL A 44 4.99 10.00 -36.91
CA VAL A 44 5.46 9.88 -35.52
C VAL A 44 4.43 10.43 -34.56
N LYS A 45 3.84 11.59 -34.86
CA LYS A 45 2.78 12.21 -34.04
C LYS A 45 1.50 11.37 -34.00
N ALA A 46 1.09 10.82 -35.15
CA ALA A 46 -0.05 9.92 -35.23
C ALA A 46 0.22 8.60 -34.46
N GLY A 47 1.48 8.17 -34.41
CA GLY A 47 1.87 6.87 -33.92
C GLY A 47 1.44 5.75 -34.86
N ASP A 48 1.47 5.98 -36.17
CA ASP A 48 1.12 4.98 -37.19
C ASP A 48 2.34 4.07 -37.44
N THR A 49 2.36 2.90 -36.79
CA THR A 49 3.49 1.96 -36.87
C THR A 49 3.72 1.47 -38.29
N SER A 50 2.64 1.18 -39.02
CA SER A 50 2.71 0.66 -40.39
C SER A 50 3.31 1.69 -41.35
N GLU A 51 2.91 2.96 -41.25
CA GLU A 51 3.50 4.04 -42.06
C GLU A 51 4.93 4.38 -41.63
N LEU A 52 5.23 4.35 -40.32
CA LEU A 52 6.60 4.58 -39.80
C LEU A 52 7.60 3.54 -40.31
N MET A 53 7.18 2.28 -40.46
CA MET A 53 8.02 1.22 -41.02
C MET A 53 8.49 1.52 -42.45
N THR A 54 7.76 2.34 -43.23
CA THR A 54 8.17 2.74 -44.58
C THR A 54 9.42 3.63 -44.60
N TYR A 55 9.74 4.28 -43.46
CA TYR A 55 10.92 5.13 -43.30
C TYR A 55 12.13 4.38 -42.74
N ILE A 56 11.92 3.21 -42.12
CA ILE A 56 12.97 2.39 -41.52
C ILE A 56 13.44 1.36 -42.55
N SER A 57 14.61 1.59 -43.15
CA SER A 57 15.11 0.80 -44.28
C SER A 57 16.00 -0.38 -43.88
N ASP A 58 16.42 -0.49 -42.62
CA ASP A 58 17.47 -1.42 -42.21
C ASP A 58 17.00 -2.82 -41.77
N ASN A 59 15.69 -3.13 -41.80
CA ASN A 59 15.09 -4.40 -41.35
C ASN A 59 15.53 -4.83 -39.93
N THR A 60 16.14 -3.94 -39.14
CA THR A 60 16.62 -4.27 -37.79
C THR A 60 15.56 -4.08 -36.72
N VAL A 61 14.42 -3.49 -37.09
CA VAL A 61 13.30 -3.15 -36.24
C VAL A 61 12.05 -3.79 -36.82
N SER A 62 11.27 -4.47 -35.99
CA SER A 62 9.94 -4.98 -36.37
C SER A 62 8.85 -3.95 -36.08
N GLU A 63 7.67 -4.11 -36.71
CA GLU A 63 6.51 -3.28 -36.39
C GLU A 63 6.08 -3.47 -34.92
N ASP A 64 6.21 -4.67 -34.38
CA ASP A 64 5.91 -4.98 -32.98
C ASP A 64 6.85 -4.21 -32.02
N ASP A 65 8.13 -4.05 -32.38
CA ASP A 65 9.09 -3.25 -31.59
C ASP A 65 8.69 -1.77 -31.54
N LEU A 66 8.22 -1.21 -32.67
CA LEU A 66 7.69 0.16 -32.68
C LEU A 66 6.40 0.27 -31.87
N ARG A 67 5.53 -0.73 -31.99
CA ARG A 67 4.26 -0.76 -31.30
C ARG A 67 4.45 -0.77 -29.79
N SER A 68 5.41 -1.55 -29.25
CA SER A 68 5.68 -1.57 -27.82
C SER A 68 6.22 -0.24 -27.27
N VAL A 69 6.92 0.54 -28.10
CA VAL A 69 7.43 1.86 -27.70
C VAL A 69 6.32 2.91 -27.72
N ILE A 70 5.48 2.91 -28.76
CA ILE A 70 4.43 3.91 -29.01
C ILE A 70 3.16 3.62 -28.19
N TYR A 71 2.83 2.35 -28.01
CA TYR A 71 1.65 1.84 -27.31
C TYR A 71 2.07 0.72 -26.36
N PRO A 72 2.57 1.05 -25.17
CA PRO A 72 2.96 0.05 -24.19
C PRO A 72 1.79 -0.90 -23.90
N GLY A 73 2.10 -2.19 -23.82
CA GLY A 73 1.13 -3.24 -23.50
C GLY A 73 0.84 -3.31 -22.00
N ASP A 74 -0.16 -4.12 -21.63
CA ASP A 74 -0.49 -4.47 -20.24
C ASP A 74 -0.78 -3.28 -19.31
N LEU A 75 -1.35 -2.19 -19.87
CA LEU A 75 -1.77 -1.02 -19.12
C LEU A 75 -3.21 -1.14 -18.58
N ASN A 76 -3.47 -0.63 -17.37
CA ASN A 76 -4.79 -0.41 -16.83
C ASN A 76 -5.45 0.83 -17.49
N SER A 77 -6.74 1.07 -17.21
CA SER A 77 -7.50 2.18 -17.80
C SER A 77 -6.97 3.57 -17.40
N GLU A 78 -6.49 3.71 -16.16
CA GLU A 78 -5.93 4.95 -15.67
C GLU A 78 -4.59 5.23 -16.36
N GLN A 79 -3.65 4.29 -16.33
CA GLN A 79 -2.38 4.36 -17.03
C GLN A 79 -2.59 4.72 -18.50
N THR A 80 -3.47 3.99 -19.21
CA THR A 80 -3.83 4.29 -20.60
C THR A 80 -4.25 5.75 -20.78
N SER A 81 -5.08 6.27 -19.86
CA SER A 81 -5.51 7.67 -19.90
C SER A 81 -4.36 8.67 -19.69
N TYR A 82 -3.40 8.36 -18.82
CA TYR A 82 -2.21 9.20 -18.62
C TYR A 82 -1.28 9.18 -19.85
N TYR A 83 -1.05 8.00 -20.44
CA TYR A 83 -0.26 7.84 -21.65
C TYR A 83 -0.88 8.57 -22.84
N GLU A 84 -2.19 8.41 -23.05
CA GLU A 84 -2.95 9.14 -24.07
C GLU A 84 -2.88 10.65 -23.84
N ALA A 85 -3.01 11.12 -22.60
CA ALA A 85 -2.88 12.54 -22.27
C ALA A 85 -1.50 13.09 -22.65
N ILE A 86 -0.42 12.35 -22.38
CA ILE A 86 0.93 12.74 -22.80
C ILE A 86 1.02 12.75 -24.34
N LYS A 87 0.53 11.71 -25.01
CA LYS A 87 0.55 11.62 -26.47
C LYS A 87 -0.21 12.77 -27.14
N GLU A 88 -1.35 13.18 -26.60
CA GLU A 88 -2.16 14.32 -27.08
C GLU A 88 -1.40 15.65 -27.05
N THR A 89 -0.40 15.79 -26.17
CA THR A 89 0.41 17.01 -26.06
C THR A 89 1.54 17.07 -27.11
N ILE A 90 1.82 15.97 -27.80
CA ILE A 90 2.94 15.87 -28.74
C ILE A 90 2.67 16.75 -29.95
N THR A 91 3.54 17.74 -30.12
CA THR A 91 3.58 18.63 -31.29
C THR A 91 5.02 18.77 -31.77
N TYR A 92 5.21 19.28 -32.98
CA TYR A 92 6.55 19.48 -33.52
C TYR A 92 6.61 20.74 -34.39
N SER A 93 7.83 21.25 -34.56
CA SER A 93 8.14 22.29 -35.54
C SER A 93 9.44 21.94 -36.26
N ILE A 94 9.50 22.30 -37.54
CA ILE A 94 10.64 22.00 -38.42
C ILE A 94 11.32 23.31 -38.78
N GLU A 95 12.62 23.39 -38.54
CA GLU A 95 13.46 24.49 -39.00
C GLU A 95 13.94 24.27 -40.44
N LYS A 96 14.45 25.33 -41.05
CA LYS A 96 14.98 25.25 -42.42
C LYS A 96 16.17 24.28 -42.45
N PRO A 97 16.20 23.34 -43.41
CA PRO A 97 17.27 22.37 -43.49
C PRO A 97 18.58 23.02 -43.95
N VAL A 98 19.68 22.41 -43.56
CA VAL A 98 21.02 22.73 -44.03
C VAL A 98 21.47 21.62 -44.97
N TYR A 99 21.62 21.95 -46.26
CA TYR A 99 22.07 21.01 -47.29
C TYR A 99 23.59 21.05 -47.47
N ASP A 100 24.24 19.89 -47.37
CA ASP A 100 25.63 19.70 -47.74
C ASP A 100 25.74 19.09 -49.14
N SER A 101 26.13 19.92 -50.09
CA SER A 101 26.33 19.51 -51.50
C SER A 101 27.40 18.44 -51.72
N LYS A 102 28.36 18.26 -50.79
CA LYS A 102 29.44 17.27 -50.95
C LYS A 102 28.95 15.86 -50.63
N THR A 103 28.19 15.74 -49.56
CA THR A 103 27.61 14.47 -49.08
C THR A 103 26.22 14.24 -49.64
N LYS A 104 25.64 15.23 -50.33
CA LYS A 104 24.24 15.31 -50.75
C LYS A 104 23.27 14.92 -49.62
N THR A 105 23.56 15.40 -48.42
CA THR A 105 22.74 15.16 -47.23
C THR A 105 22.13 16.48 -46.78
N ALA A 106 20.86 16.49 -46.42
CA ALA A 106 20.22 17.61 -45.74
C ALA A 106 20.03 17.28 -44.25
N THR A 107 20.42 18.19 -43.37
CA THR A 107 20.11 18.11 -41.94
C THR A 107 18.90 18.99 -41.66
N VAL A 108 17.83 18.40 -41.15
CA VAL A 108 16.59 19.08 -40.75
C VAL A 108 16.54 19.06 -39.23
N LEU A 109 16.52 20.24 -38.59
CA LEU A 109 16.33 20.34 -37.15
C LEU A 109 14.82 20.31 -36.85
N VAL A 110 14.41 19.34 -36.05
CA VAL A 110 13.02 19.15 -35.59
C VAL A 110 12.96 19.41 -34.10
N ASN A 111 12.11 20.34 -33.67
CA ASN A 111 11.86 20.61 -32.26
C ASN A 111 10.52 19.99 -31.88
N TRP A 112 10.57 18.88 -31.13
CA TRP A 112 9.38 18.25 -30.55
C TRP A 112 9.01 18.94 -29.24
N SER A 113 7.74 19.23 -29.05
CA SER A 113 7.19 19.75 -27.79
C SER A 113 6.23 18.70 -27.23
N ILE A 114 6.50 18.29 -26.00
CA ILE A 114 5.72 17.32 -25.23
C ILE A 114 5.35 17.95 -23.89
N GLY A 115 4.18 17.64 -23.37
CA GLY A 115 3.77 18.06 -22.03
C GLY A 115 4.79 17.57 -20.99
N ASP A 116 5.17 18.44 -20.07
CA ASP A 116 6.16 18.11 -19.06
C ASP A 116 5.52 17.32 -17.92
N TYR A 117 5.42 16.01 -18.12
CA TYR A 117 4.93 15.05 -17.12
C TYR A 117 5.89 14.89 -15.93
N SER A 118 7.09 15.48 -15.98
CA SER A 118 8.07 15.47 -14.89
C SER A 118 8.00 16.71 -13.98
N CYS A 119 7.13 17.68 -14.27
CA CYS A 119 7.00 18.87 -13.44
C CYS A 119 6.27 18.58 -12.11
N ASP A 120 6.52 19.40 -11.08
CA ASP A 120 5.93 19.27 -9.74
C ASP A 120 4.40 19.21 -9.78
N ALA A 121 3.75 19.97 -10.67
CA ALA A 121 2.30 19.97 -10.80
C ALA A 121 1.76 18.66 -11.37
N ALA A 122 2.48 18.02 -12.29
CA ALA A 122 2.12 16.72 -12.84
C ALA A 122 2.40 15.59 -11.84
N LEU A 123 3.44 15.75 -11.01
CA LEU A 123 3.78 14.83 -9.91
C LEU A 123 2.77 14.89 -8.76
N ALA A 124 2.25 16.08 -8.46
CA ALA A 124 1.28 16.29 -7.39
C ALA A 124 -0.17 16.07 -7.83
N ALA A 125 -0.42 15.71 -9.09
CA ALA A 125 -1.76 15.49 -9.61
C ALA A 125 -2.38 14.24 -8.98
N SER A 126 -3.53 14.41 -8.34
CA SER A 126 -4.28 13.33 -7.66
C SER A 126 -5.23 12.58 -8.58
N ASN A 127 -5.43 13.07 -9.80
CA ASN A 127 -6.31 12.49 -10.81
C ASN A 127 -5.91 12.91 -12.23
N ILE A 128 -6.48 12.22 -13.22
CA ILE A 128 -6.19 12.46 -14.64
C ILE A 128 -6.49 13.88 -15.11
N GLN A 129 -7.50 14.57 -14.56
CA GLN A 129 -7.89 15.91 -15.02
C GLN A 129 -6.89 16.97 -14.54
N GLU A 130 -6.41 16.84 -13.31
CA GLU A 130 -5.31 17.63 -12.77
C GLU A 130 -4.03 17.38 -13.58
N PHE A 131 -3.73 16.12 -13.89
CA PHE A 131 -2.57 15.76 -14.69
C PHE A 131 -2.62 16.38 -16.08
N LYS A 132 -3.74 16.24 -16.81
CA LYS A 132 -3.97 16.86 -18.13
C LYS A 132 -3.75 18.37 -18.08
N THR A 133 -4.23 19.03 -17.02
CA THR A 133 -4.05 20.47 -16.82
C THR A 133 -2.56 20.81 -16.61
N ALA A 134 -1.86 20.05 -15.77
CA ALA A 134 -0.45 20.26 -15.48
C ALA A 134 0.42 20.13 -16.74
N ILE A 135 0.30 19.03 -17.47
CA ILE A 135 1.11 18.77 -18.67
C ILE A 135 0.74 19.67 -19.86
N SER A 136 -0.46 20.27 -19.86
CA SER A 136 -0.83 21.27 -20.86
C SER A 136 -0.26 22.66 -20.54
N SER A 137 0.06 22.91 -19.27
CA SER A 137 0.58 24.20 -18.79
C SER A 137 2.11 24.30 -18.80
N SER A 138 2.80 23.17 -18.90
CA SER A 138 4.26 23.07 -18.98
C SER A 138 4.65 22.12 -20.10
N SER A 139 5.66 22.49 -20.90
CA SER A 139 6.14 21.66 -22.01
C SER A 139 7.65 21.52 -22.00
N LYS A 140 8.14 20.32 -22.30
CA LYS A 140 9.54 20.03 -22.57
C LYS A 140 9.78 20.04 -24.08
N VAL A 141 10.86 20.69 -24.51
CA VAL A 141 11.28 20.70 -25.92
C VAL A 141 12.43 19.72 -26.12
N ILE A 142 12.31 18.84 -27.11
CA ILE A 142 13.29 17.82 -27.49
C ILE A 142 13.78 18.16 -28.91
N PRO A 143 14.96 18.81 -29.05
CA PRO A 143 15.55 19.07 -30.35
C PRO A 143 16.16 17.78 -30.91
N PHE A 144 15.91 17.50 -32.19
CA PHE A 144 16.45 16.34 -32.87
C PHE A 144 16.91 16.69 -34.29
N GLU A 145 18.10 16.23 -34.66
CA GLU A 145 18.64 16.41 -36.01
C GLU A 145 18.27 15.21 -36.88
N LEU A 146 17.35 15.41 -37.83
CA LEU A 146 16.99 14.43 -38.83
C LEU A 146 17.91 14.58 -40.05
N LYS A 147 18.59 13.50 -40.44
CA LYS A 147 19.43 13.49 -41.65
C LYS A 147 18.67 12.84 -42.80
N VAL A 148 18.61 13.56 -43.91
CA VAL A 148 18.00 13.10 -45.17
C VAL A 148 19.09 12.88 -46.19
N ASP A 149 19.27 11.64 -46.65
CA ASP A 149 20.17 11.32 -47.75
C ASP A 149 19.46 11.55 -49.09
N LEU A 150 20.07 12.38 -49.95
CA LEU A 150 19.60 12.75 -51.28
C LEU A 150 20.52 12.23 -52.39
N ASN A 151 21.37 11.23 -52.11
CA ASN A 151 22.27 10.62 -53.09
C ASN A 151 21.57 9.67 -54.06
N SER A 152 20.42 9.11 -53.66
CA SER A 152 19.69 8.10 -54.43
C SER A 152 18.54 8.72 -55.25
N ASP A 153 17.90 7.93 -56.11
CA ASP A 153 16.73 8.37 -56.89
C ASP A 153 15.53 8.77 -55.99
N HIS A 154 15.56 8.36 -54.72
CA HIS A 154 14.58 8.72 -53.69
C HIS A 154 15.27 9.20 -52.42
N ALA A 155 14.77 10.29 -51.84
CA ALA A 155 15.21 10.75 -50.53
C ALA A 155 14.85 9.74 -49.43
N PHE A 156 15.76 9.46 -48.50
CA PHE A 156 15.46 8.60 -47.33
C PHE A 156 16.08 9.15 -46.05
N LEU A 157 15.54 8.70 -44.91
CA LEU A 157 15.98 9.13 -43.58
C LEU A 157 17.09 8.24 -43.06
N THR A 158 18.11 8.85 -42.45
CA THR A 158 19.17 8.13 -41.75
C THR A 158 18.80 8.01 -40.28
N ASN A 159 18.70 6.78 -39.78
CA ASN A 159 18.39 6.44 -38.38
C ASN A 159 17.11 7.11 -37.82
N PRO A 160 15.94 6.98 -38.48
CA PRO A 160 14.69 7.57 -38.01
C PRO A 160 14.22 6.99 -36.66
N LYS A 161 14.62 5.75 -36.31
CA LYS A 161 14.24 5.09 -35.04
C LYS A 161 14.66 5.90 -33.81
N ALA A 162 15.85 6.48 -33.83
CA ALA A 162 16.35 7.26 -32.69
C ALA A 162 15.47 8.47 -32.36
N LEU A 163 14.79 9.06 -33.36
CA LEU A 163 13.82 10.12 -33.12
C LEU A 163 12.53 9.57 -32.50
N ILE A 164 12.02 8.43 -33.00
CA ILE A 164 10.84 7.76 -32.45
C ILE A 164 11.07 7.46 -30.97
N ASP A 165 12.20 6.84 -30.64
CA ASP A 165 12.57 6.50 -29.26
C ASP A 165 12.66 7.75 -28.37
N ALA A 166 13.19 8.86 -28.89
CA ALA A 166 13.29 10.11 -28.14
C ALA A 166 11.90 10.73 -27.85
N VAL A 167 11.00 10.73 -28.83
CA VAL A 167 9.64 11.29 -28.70
C VAL A 167 8.79 10.46 -27.74
N TYR A 168 8.86 9.14 -27.86
CA TYR A 168 8.10 8.20 -27.04
C TYR A 168 8.80 7.77 -25.77
N SER A 169 9.93 8.40 -25.40
CA SER A 169 10.68 8.07 -24.18
C SER A 169 9.86 8.17 -22.90
N TYR A 170 8.74 8.90 -22.89
CA TYR A 170 7.81 8.93 -21.75
C TYR A 170 7.22 7.56 -21.39
N SER A 171 7.31 6.56 -22.27
CA SER A 171 6.95 5.17 -21.99
C SER A 171 8.07 4.34 -21.36
N SER A 172 9.26 4.91 -21.18
CA SER A 172 10.43 4.18 -20.72
C SER A 172 10.62 4.23 -19.21
N VAL A 173 11.34 3.23 -18.70
CA VAL A 173 11.83 3.13 -17.32
C VAL A 173 12.68 4.34 -16.92
N GLU A 174 13.40 4.95 -17.87
CA GLU A 174 14.22 6.16 -17.62
C GLU A 174 13.38 7.35 -17.15
N ASN A 175 12.06 7.30 -17.37
CA ASN A 175 11.10 8.30 -16.94
C ASN A 175 10.27 7.83 -15.73
N ASN A 176 10.77 6.85 -14.98
CA ASN A 176 10.13 6.32 -13.78
C ASN A 176 8.73 5.79 -14.06
N VAL A 177 8.49 5.13 -15.19
CA VAL A 177 7.23 4.42 -15.42
C VAL A 177 7.43 2.94 -15.14
N PHE A 178 6.47 2.33 -14.45
CA PHE A 178 6.51 0.93 -14.04
C PHE A 178 6.72 0.01 -15.26
N PRO A 179 7.83 -0.72 -15.33
CA PRO A 179 8.04 -1.71 -16.37
C PRO A 179 7.52 -3.09 -15.96
N GLY A 180 7.03 -3.83 -16.95
CA GLY A 180 6.87 -5.28 -16.82
C GLY A 180 5.74 -5.70 -15.88
N LEU A 181 5.96 -6.81 -15.17
CA LEU A 181 4.96 -7.46 -14.33
C LEU A 181 5.22 -7.19 -12.85
N LEU A 182 4.17 -6.94 -12.08
CA LEU A 182 4.27 -6.72 -10.63
C LEU A 182 4.91 -7.91 -9.89
N SER A 183 4.73 -9.13 -10.41
CA SER A 183 5.38 -10.35 -9.91
C SER A 183 6.91 -10.31 -9.95
N GLU A 184 7.53 -9.49 -10.81
CA GLU A 184 8.99 -9.35 -10.87
C GLU A 184 9.57 -8.57 -9.69
N TYR A 185 8.71 -7.81 -8.99
CA TYR A 185 9.05 -7.02 -7.81
C TYR A 185 8.64 -7.68 -6.50
N TYR A 186 8.00 -8.84 -6.55
CA TYR A 186 7.64 -9.63 -5.39
C TYR A 186 8.89 -10.18 -4.69
N THR A 187 9.01 -9.95 -3.38
CA THR A 187 10.18 -10.36 -2.58
C THR A 187 9.87 -11.48 -1.60
N GLY A 188 8.60 -11.66 -1.23
CA GLY A 188 8.18 -12.74 -0.35
C GLY A 188 6.76 -12.60 0.16
N CYS A 189 6.30 -13.60 0.90
CA CYS A 189 5.03 -13.60 1.59
C CYS A 189 5.16 -14.34 2.92
N GLU A 190 4.33 -13.96 3.89
CA GLU A 190 4.22 -14.66 5.17
C GLU A 190 2.76 -14.79 5.59
N LEU A 191 2.46 -15.84 6.34
CA LEU A 191 1.16 -15.99 6.99
C LEU A 191 1.16 -15.17 8.28
N VAL A 192 0.14 -14.32 8.42
CA VAL A 192 -0.01 -13.43 9.56
C VAL A 192 -0.41 -14.25 10.77
N LEU A 193 0.36 -14.18 11.86
CA LEU A 193 0.11 -14.89 13.12
C LEU A 193 0.11 -16.43 13.03
N ALA A 194 0.55 -17.01 11.91
CA ALA A 194 0.64 -18.46 11.74
C ALA A 194 1.95 -18.88 11.05
N PRO A 195 3.13 -18.69 11.69
CA PRO A 195 4.44 -18.98 11.07
C PRO A 195 4.64 -20.47 10.73
N LYS A 196 3.85 -21.37 11.32
CA LYS A 196 3.84 -22.81 11.03
C LYS A 196 2.84 -23.20 9.94
N GLY A 197 2.05 -22.26 9.43
CA GLY A 197 1.00 -22.52 8.43
C GLY A 197 -0.32 -23.05 9.00
N THR A 198 -0.49 -23.03 10.32
CA THR A 198 -1.70 -23.52 10.99
C THR A 198 -2.27 -22.43 11.89
N TYR A 199 -3.56 -22.17 11.73
CA TYR A 199 -4.40 -21.37 12.60
C TYR A 199 -5.27 -22.30 13.44
N THR A 200 -5.42 -21.99 14.72
CA THR A 200 -6.23 -22.78 15.66
C THR A 200 -7.35 -21.91 16.22
N ASN A 201 -8.60 -22.37 16.18
CA ASN A 201 -9.77 -21.65 16.71
C ASN A 201 -9.78 -20.16 16.33
N SER A 202 -9.68 -19.88 15.03
CA SER A 202 -9.46 -18.53 14.53
C SER A 202 -10.62 -18.07 13.66
N ASP A 203 -11.10 -16.86 13.90
CA ASP A 203 -12.11 -16.17 13.10
C ASP A 203 -11.50 -15.39 11.93
N SER A 204 -10.16 -15.34 11.82
CA SER A 204 -9.44 -14.57 10.82
C SER A 204 -8.12 -15.21 10.42
N ILE A 205 -7.88 -15.35 9.13
CA ILE A 205 -6.61 -15.82 8.56
C ILE A 205 -6.07 -14.79 7.58
N GLY A 206 -4.75 -14.67 7.44
CA GLY A 206 -4.20 -13.62 6.58
C GLY A 206 -2.82 -13.90 6.03
N VAL A 207 -2.50 -13.20 4.94
CA VAL A 207 -1.20 -13.22 4.30
C VAL A 207 -0.68 -11.79 4.15
N ARG A 208 0.60 -11.58 4.46
CA ARG A 208 1.32 -10.35 4.14
C ARG A 208 2.22 -10.61 2.94
N VAL A 209 2.12 -9.76 1.93
CA VAL A 209 2.92 -9.84 0.70
C VAL A 209 3.91 -8.68 0.69
N TYR A 210 5.15 -8.96 0.33
CA TYR A 210 6.24 -8.01 0.26
C TYR A 210 6.68 -7.75 -1.17
N PHE A 211 7.01 -6.49 -1.44
CA PHE A 211 7.53 -6.00 -2.71
C PHE A 211 8.88 -5.30 -2.49
N SER A 212 9.67 -5.16 -3.55
CA SER A 212 10.92 -4.39 -3.54
C SER A 212 10.64 -2.89 -3.42
N ASP A 213 11.44 -2.16 -2.63
CA ASP A 213 11.33 -0.70 -2.50
C ASP A 213 11.52 0.03 -3.85
N ASP A 214 12.19 -0.61 -4.81
CA ASP A 214 12.38 -0.07 -6.17
C ASP A 214 11.06 0.25 -6.88
N LEU A 215 9.99 -0.46 -6.51
CA LEU A 215 8.65 -0.29 -7.05
C LEU A 215 8.11 1.15 -6.86
N PHE A 216 8.44 1.79 -5.73
CA PHE A 216 8.00 3.15 -5.41
C PHE A 216 8.78 4.23 -6.16
N ASN A 217 9.84 3.86 -6.87
CA ASN A 217 10.47 4.77 -7.83
C ASN A 217 9.68 4.88 -9.13
N PHE A 218 8.72 4.00 -9.36
CA PHE A 218 7.89 3.99 -10.55
C PHE A 218 6.54 4.65 -10.32
N ARG A 219 6.06 5.32 -11.35
CA ARG A 219 4.68 5.75 -11.53
C ARG A 219 3.90 4.60 -12.13
N PHE A 220 2.58 4.68 -11.98
CA PHE A 220 1.68 3.74 -12.63
C PHE A 220 1.96 2.32 -12.18
N VAL A 221 2.17 2.08 -10.89
CA VAL A 221 2.27 0.72 -10.38
C VAL A 221 0.88 0.09 -10.37
N PRO A 222 0.70 -1.13 -10.89
CA PRO A 222 -0.59 -1.81 -10.82
C PRO A 222 -1.07 -2.02 -9.39
N GLY A 223 -2.38 -1.93 -9.16
CA GLY A 223 -2.98 -2.37 -7.90
C GLY A 223 -2.90 -3.88 -7.70
N VAL A 224 -3.14 -4.34 -6.48
CA VAL A 224 -3.12 -5.75 -6.06
C VAL A 224 -4.52 -6.15 -5.62
N LYS A 225 -4.92 -7.38 -5.92
CA LYS A 225 -6.15 -8.00 -5.38
C LYS A 225 -5.86 -9.44 -4.98
N TYR A 226 -6.72 -10.03 -4.18
CA TYR A 226 -6.56 -11.43 -3.77
C TYR A 226 -7.88 -12.19 -3.80
N THR A 227 -7.77 -13.50 -3.90
CA THR A 227 -8.88 -14.44 -3.76
C THR A 227 -8.53 -15.50 -2.73
N VAL A 228 -9.53 -15.98 -2.00
CA VAL A 228 -9.36 -17.11 -1.08
C VAL A 228 -10.26 -18.25 -1.49
N THR A 229 -9.69 -19.46 -1.49
CA THR A 229 -10.40 -20.70 -1.82
C THR A 229 -10.21 -21.73 -0.70
N SER A 230 -11.18 -22.62 -0.51
CA SER A 230 -11.05 -23.83 0.30
C SER A 230 -11.37 -25.04 -0.57
N GLY A 231 -10.37 -25.88 -0.85
CA GLY A 231 -10.50 -26.94 -1.85
C GLY A 231 -10.85 -26.41 -3.25
N SER A 232 -12.04 -26.72 -3.75
CA SER A 232 -12.55 -26.23 -5.04
C SER A 232 -13.39 -24.96 -4.95
N ASP A 233 -13.74 -24.54 -3.74
CA ASP A 233 -14.78 -23.54 -3.52
C ASP A 233 -14.13 -22.16 -3.34
N ALA A 234 -14.63 -21.18 -4.11
CA ALA A 234 -14.20 -19.79 -4.00
C ALA A 234 -14.97 -19.13 -2.86
N LEU A 235 -14.25 -18.70 -1.83
CA LEU A 235 -14.83 -18.11 -0.63
C LEU A 235 -14.93 -16.59 -0.76
N TYR A 236 -13.86 -15.96 -1.24
CA TYR A 236 -13.75 -14.51 -1.29
C TYR A 236 -12.92 -14.03 -2.46
N ALA A 237 -13.27 -12.85 -2.97
CA ALA A 237 -12.48 -12.10 -3.95
C ALA A 237 -12.53 -10.62 -3.55
N SER A 238 -11.37 -10.01 -3.41
CA SER A 238 -11.26 -8.62 -2.97
C SER A 238 -11.46 -7.62 -4.09
N ASP A 239 -11.73 -6.37 -3.70
CA ASP A 239 -11.45 -5.20 -4.54
C ASP A 239 -9.95 -4.99 -4.74
N ILE A 240 -9.59 -3.96 -5.52
CA ILE A 240 -8.20 -3.58 -5.80
C ILE A 240 -7.66 -2.69 -4.67
N PHE A 241 -6.47 -3.03 -4.20
CA PHE A 241 -5.67 -2.26 -3.25
C PHE A 241 -4.48 -1.62 -3.97
N TYR A 242 -4.19 -0.36 -3.67
CA TYR A 242 -3.00 0.32 -4.18
C TYR A 242 -1.88 0.26 -3.16
N LEU A 243 -0.65 0.03 -3.62
CA LEU A 243 0.52 -0.10 -2.76
C LEU A 243 0.96 1.29 -2.26
N GLU A 244 0.84 1.53 -0.96
CA GLU A 244 1.40 2.71 -0.28
C GLU A 244 2.73 2.41 0.40
N GLU A 245 2.97 1.14 0.75
CA GLU A 245 4.16 0.63 1.41
C GLU A 245 4.65 -0.64 0.74
N ASN A 246 5.90 -1.03 1.04
CA ASN A 246 6.54 -2.22 0.47
C ASN A 246 5.94 -3.55 0.96
N SER A 247 4.89 -3.50 1.78
CA SER A 247 4.12 -4.67 2.17
C SER A 247 2.64 -4.35 2.21
N ILE A 248 1.80 -5.37 1.96
CA ILE A 248 0.36 -5.27 2.08
C ILE A 248 -0.18 -6.53 2.76
N ARG A 249 -1.14 -6.35 3.67
CA ARG A 249 -1.81 -7.41 4.42
C ARG A 249 -3.18 -7.69 3.79
N PHE A 250 -3.50 -8.97 3.62
CA PHE A 250 -4.79 -9.46 3.14
C PHE A 250 -5.34 -10.46 4.14
N ASP A 251 -6.54 -10.20 4.66
CA ASP A 251 -7.19 -11.05 5.66
C ASP A 251 -8.52 -11.58 5.15
N LEU A 252 -8.82 -12.84 5.46
CA LEU A 252 -10.15 -13.43 5.36
C LEU A 252 -10.71 -13.58 6.77
N THR A 253 -11.82 -12.90 7.06
CA THR A 253 -12.54 -13.03 8.34
C THR A 253 -13.79 -13.88 8.19
N SER A 254 -14.33 -14.39 9.30
CA SER A 254 -15.59 -15.14 9.36
C SER A 254 -16.78 -14.33 8.82
N GLU A 255 -16.75 -13.00 8.89
CA GLU A 255 -17.76 -12.10 8.32
C GLU A 255 -17.72 -12.01 6.78
N MET A 256 -16.61 -12.41 6.16
CA MET A 256 -16.42 -12.35 4.70
C MET A 256 -16.87 -13.60 3.96
N VAL A 257 -17.26 -14.65 4.69
CA VAL A 257 -17.64 -15.96 4.14
C VAL A 257 -19.08 -16.31 4.47
N ASP A 258 -19.63 -17.29 3.75
CA ASP A 258 -20.94 -17.83 4.08
C ASP A 258 -20.91 -18.58 5.43
N ASP A 259 -22.04 -18.57 6.16
CA ASP A 259 -22.21 -19.24 7.46
C ASP A 259 -21.78 -20.73 7.46
N SER A 260 -21.78 -21.41 6.30
CA SER A 260 -21.32 -22.79 6.20
C SER A 260 -19.81 -22.98 6.42
N TYR A 261 -19.05 -21.88 6.38
CA TYR A 261 -17.61 -21.84 6.62
C TYR A 261 -17.26 -21.28 8.01
N VAL A 262 -18.28 -21.08 8.86
CA VAL A 262 -18.13 -20.61 10.24
C VAL A 262 -18.68 -21.67 11.19
N SER A 263 -17.94 -21.97 12.26
CA SER A 263 -18.34 -22.91 13.31
C SER A 263 -19.41 -22.29 14.23
N GLU A 264 -20.02 -23.09 15.10
CA GLU A 264 -20.98 -22.56 16.09
C GLU A 264 -20.33 -21.56 17.06
N ASP A 265 -19.01 -21.66 17.26
CA ASP A 265 -18.23 -20.77 18.12
C ASP A 265 -17.73 -19.50 17.39
N GLY A 266 -18.06 -19.33 16.10
CA GLY A 266 -17.70 -18.14 15.31
C GLY A 266 -16.35 -18.21 14.58
N PHE A 267 -15.67 -19.36 14.63
CA PHE A 267 -14.37 -19.57 13.97
C PHE A 267 -14.54 -20.04 12.52
N LEU A 268 -13.52 -19.84 11.68
CA LEU A 268 -13.46 -20.48 10.38
C LEU A 268 -13.41 -22.01 10.55
N ILE A 269 -14.14 -22.76 9.73
CA ILE A 269 -14.18 -24.23 9.83
C ILE A 269 -12.83 -24.88 9.49
N ASP A 270 -12.67 -26.14 9.90
CA ASP A 270 -11.48 -26.93 9.58
C ASP A 270 -11.26 -27.06 8.08
N GLY A 271 -10.03 -26.82 7.63
CA GLY A 271 -9.70 -26.98 6.22
C GLY A 271 -8.38 -26.35 5.80
N THR A 272 -8.06 -26.56 4.52
CA THR A 272 -6.94 -25.88 3.86
C THR A 272 -7.47 -24.73 3.05
N TYR A 273 -6.94 -23.54 3.32
CA TYR A 273 -7.31 -22.29 2.68
C TYR A 273 -6.14 -21.84 1.81
N LYS A 274 -6.44 -21.38 0.60
CA LYS A 274 -5.44 -20.88 -0.36
C LYS A 274 -5.71 -19.43 -0.71
N PHE A 275 -4.79 -18.56 -0.33
CA PHE A 275 -4.71 -17.19 -0.81
C PHE A 275 -4.00 -17.18 -2.16
N THR A 276 -4.62 -16.56 -3.16
CA THR A 276 -3.95 -16.26 -4.44
C THR A 276 -4.02 -14.77 -4.68
N VAL A 277 -2.85 -14.16 -4.86
CA VAL A 277 -2.68 -12.72 -5.01
C VAL A 277 -2.36 -12.42 -6.45
N TYR A 278 -3.05 -11.43 -7.02
CA TYR A 278 -2.94 -11.02 -8.41
C TYR A 278 -2.66 -9.53 -8.50
N ASP A 279 -2.08 -9.10 -9.61
CA ASP A 279 -2.21 -7.70 -10.01
C ASP A 279 -3.64 -7.41 -10.50
N GLU A 280 -3.96 -6.12 -10.67
CA GLU A 280 -5.26 -5.68 -11.18
C GLU A 280 -5.59 -6.25 -12.58
N HIS A 281 -4.57 -6.62 -13.36
CA HIS A 281 -4.69 -7.26 -14.67
C HIS A 281 -4.91 -8.77 -14.59
N SER A 282 -5.07 -9.31 -13.39
CA SER A 282 -5.30 -10.73 -13.10
C SER A 282 -4.11 -11.63 -13.45
N LYS A 283 -2.89 -11.11 -13.41
CA LYS A 283 -1.67 -11.91 -13.41
C LYS A 283 -1.37 -12.33 -11.98
N GLU A 284 -1.12 -13.61 -11.79
CA GLU A 284 -0.76 -14.15 -10.48
C GLU A 284 0.61 -13.63 -10.04
N ILE A 285 0.67 -13.12 -8.82
CA ILE A 285 1.90 -12.67 -8.14
C ILE A 285 2.42 -13.80 -7.26
N THR A 286 1.57 -14.34 -6.39
CA THR A 286 1.92 -15.42 -5.46
C THR A 286 0.68 -16.18 -5.01
N ALA A 287 0.88 -17.39 -4.50
CA ALA A 287 -0.15 -18.20 -3.88
C ALA A 287 0.39 -18.91 -2.63
N VAL A 288 -0.39 -18.89 -1.55
CA VAL A 288 -0.01 -19.44 -0.25
C VAL A 288 -1.16 -20.21 0.34
N GLU A 289 -0.85 -21.36 0.94
CA GLU A 289 -1.82 -22.20 1.64
C GLU A 289 -1.58 -22.13 3.16
N CYS A 290 -2.67 -22.13 3.92
CA CYS A 290 -2.68 -22.34 5.35
C CYS A 290 -3.75 -23.36 5.75
N THR A 291 -3.67 -23.86 6.98
CA THR A 291 -4.64 -24.80 7.53
C THR A 291 -5.32 -24.17 8.73
N VAL A 292 -6.65 -24.31 8.84
CA VAL A 292 -7.41 -24.00 10.04
C VAL A 292 -7.78 -25.32 10.72
N VAL A 293 -7.60 -25.37 12.04
CA VAL A 293 -8.01 -26.49 12.89
C VAL A 293 -8.83 -25.93 14.05
N ASN A 294 -10.07 -26.40 14.19
CA ASN A 294 -10.86 -26.14 15.38
C ASN A 294 -10.63 -27.28 16.37
N GLU A 295 -10.15 -26.91 17.55
CA GLU A 295 -9.97 -27.84 18.64
C GLU A 295 -11.12 -27.63 19.62
N ASP A 296 -11.76 -28.73 20.04
CA ASP A 296 -12.64 -28.73 21.20
C ASP A 296 -11.79 -28.40 22.42
N ILE A 297 -11.76 -27.12 22.78
CA ILE A 297 -11.07 -26.69 23.98
C ILE A 297 -12.11 -26.60 25.10
N GLU A 298 -11.89 -27.41 26.13
CA GLU A 298 -12.65 -27.30 27.38
C GLU A 298 -12.45 -25.88 27.92
N LYS A 299 -13.56 -25.20 28.26
CA LYS A 299 -13.52 -23.84 28.83
C LYS A 299 -12.51 -23.81 29.98
N ASP A 300 -11.55 -22.90 29.89
CA ASP A 300 -10.57 -22.73 30.97
C ASP A 300 -11.30 -22.43 32.28
N VAL A 301 -10.85 -23.07 33.36
CA VAL A 301 -11.40 -22.82 34.69
C VAL A 301 -10.85 -21.49 35.17
N VAL A 302 -11.70 -20.48 35.27
CA VAL A 302 -11.35 -19.20 35.89
C VAL A 302 -10.98 -19.50 37.35
N SER A 303 -9.77 -19.10 37.75
CA SER A 303 -9.34 -19.17 39.14
C SER A 303 -8.56 -17.92 39.51
N PHE A 304 -8.91 -17.32 40.63
CA PHE A 304 -8.15 -16.22 41.22
C PHE A 304 -7.31 -16.78 42.38
N GLY A 305 -6.11 -16.23 42.60
CA GLY A 305 -5.34 -16.54 43.80
C GLY A 305 -6.15 -16.22 45.06
N SER A 306 -6.04 -17.04 46.12
CA SER A 306 -6.71 -16.72 47.39
C SER A 306 -6.07 -15.48 48.03
N HIS A 307 -6.78 -14.34 48.09
CA HIS A 307 -6.26 -13.09 48.64
C HIS A 307 -6.80 -12.85 50.06
N LYS A 308 -5.91 -12.52 51.02
CA LYS A 308 -6.31 -12.14 52.39
C LYS A 308 -6.66 -10.65 52.45
N LYS A 309 -7.46 -10.23 53.45
CA LYS A 309 -7.87 -8.81 53.68
C LYS A 309 -6.70 -7.81 53.80
N ASP A 310 -5.48 -8.27 54.11
CA ASP A 310 -4.27 -7.43 54.17
C ASP A 310 -3.64 -7.08 52.78
N HIS A 311 -4.36 -7.31 51.67
CA HIS A 311 -3.85 -7.19 50.29
C HIS A 311 -3.69 -5.77 49.73
N TYR A 312 -4.14 -4.73 50.44
CA TYR A 312 -4.11 -3.33 49.95
C TYR A 312 -2.69 -2.79 49.66
N LEU A 313 -1.63 -3.45 50.16
CA LEU A 313 -0.22 -3.10 49.96
C LEU A 313 0.54 -4.01 48.97
N ALA A 314 -0.08 -5.08 48.49
CA ALA A 314 0.59 -6.02 47.58
C ALA A 314 0.79 -5.40 46.18
N ASN A 315 1.88 -5.76 45.50
CA ASN A 315 2.06 -5.39 44.09
C ASN A 315 0.98 -6.07 43.23
N LEU A 316 0.63 -5.41 42.13
CA LEU A 316 -0.20 -5.85 41.00
C LEU A 316 -0.50 -7.36 41.01
N VAL A 317 -1.78 -7.70 41.21
CA VAL A 317 -2.26 -9.07 41.06
C VAL A 317 -2.92 -9.20 39.70
N TYR A 318 -2.13 -9.61 38.72
CA TYR A 318 -2.62 -10.09 37.45
C TYR A 318 -1.78 -11.28 36.97
N GLU A 319 -2.40 -12.13 36.16
CA GLU A 319 -1.81 -13.34 35.63
C GLU A 319 -2.10 -13.43 34.13
N PHE A 320 -1.05 -13.65 33.34
CA PHE A 320 -1.18 -14.03 31.94
C PHE A 320 -1.33 -15.54 31.89
N ASN A 321 -2.42 -15.99 31.29
CA ASN A 321 -2.69 -17.40 31.08
C ASN A 321 -2.30 -17.83 29.66
N ASP A 322 -2.00 -16.86 28.78
CA ASP A 322 -1.55 -17.07 27.41
C ASP A 322 -0.12 -16.51 27.21
N ASP A 323 0.79 -17.40 26.78
CA ASP A 323 2.20 -17.07 26.54
C ASP A 323 2.38 -16.11 25.35
N ASP A 324 1.50 -16.16 24.35
CA ASP A 324 1.60 -15.33 23.16
C ASP A 324 1.23 -13.88 23.48
N LEU A 325 0.11 -13.67 24.19
CA LEU A 325 -0.27 -12.37 24.74
C LEU A 325 0.84 -11.83 25.64
N MET A 326 1.43 -12.65 26.51
CA MET A 326 2.55 -12.23 27.36
C MET A 326 3.75 -11.75 26.54
N THR A 327 4.09 -12.41 25.43
CA THR A 327 5.21 -12.01 24.57
C THR A 327 4.97 -10.73 23.78
N HIS A 328 3.71 -10.40 23.49
CA HIS A 328 3.32 -9.21 22.72
C HIS A 328 2.79 -8.04 23.59
N THR A 329 2.76 -8.21 24.92
CA THR A 329 2.32 -7.20 25.88
C THR A 329 3.50 -6.50 26.54
N PHE A 330 3.44 -5.17 26.65
CA PHE A 330 4.35 -4.38 27.47
C PHE A 330 3.93 -4.43 28.95
N VAL A 331 4.26 -5.54 29.62
CA VAL A 331 3.87 -5.84 31.02
C VAL A 331 4.17 -4.68 31.99
N TYR A 332 5.26 -3.93 31.79
CA TYR A 332 5.65 -2.82 32.67
C TYR A 332 4.77 -1.57 32.57
N ASN A 333 3.94 -1.48 31.53
CA ASN A 333 3.02 -0.36 31.30
C ASN A 333 1.54 -0.76 31.49
N SER A 334 1.29 -1.98 31.98
CA SER A 334 -0.07 -2.50 32.21
C SER A 334 -0.44 -2.44 33.69
N GLY A 335 -1.68 -2.06 34.00
CA GLY A 335 -2.15 -1.97 35.38
C GLY A 335 -3.49 -1.28 35.57
N TRP A 336 -3.93 -1.25 36.83
CA TRP A 336 -5.14 -0.53 37.24
C TRP A 336 -4.93 0.99 37.18
N TRP A 337 -5.87 1.69 36.56
CA TRP A 337 -5.87 3.15 36.44
C TRP A 337 -6.84 3.80 37.41
N ASP A 338 -6.34 4.83 38.10
CA ASP A 338 -7.13 5.66 38.98
C ASP A 338 -7.57 6.95 38.27
N TYR A 339 -8.59 6.84 37.43
CA TYR A 339 -9.15 8.01 36.72
C TYR A 339 -9.72 9.06 37.68
N ASP A 340 -10.21 8.63 38.84
CA ASP A 340 -10.94 9.47 39.79
C ASP A 340 -10.07 10.03 40.93
N GLY A 341 -8.80 9.61 41.06
CA GLY A 341 -7.93 10.03 42.18
C GLY A 341 -8.37 9.45 43.53
N THR A 342 -8.89 8.23 43.50
CA THR A 342 -9.55 7.49 44.58
C THR A 342 -8.80 6.24 45.01
N SER A 343 -7.62 5.98 44.43
CA SER A 343 -6.75 4.88 44.82
C SER A 343 -6.30 5.03 46.27
N VAL A 344 -6.50 3.97 47.06
CA VAL A 344 -6.02 3.84 48.44
C VAL A 344 -4.87 2.84 48.55
N GLY A 345 -4.44 2.26 47.42
CA GLY A 345 -3.36 1.30 47.31
C GLY A 345 -3.13 0.87 45.85
N LYS A 346 -2.12 0.03 45.61
CA LYS A 346 -1.70 -0.32 44.23
C LYS A 346 -2.75 -1.07 43.40
N SER A 347 -3.67 -1.77 44.05
CA SER A 347 -4.81 -2.44 43.43
C SER A 347 -6.02 -2.33 44.35
N ALA A 348 -6.15 -1.16 44.99
CA ALA A 348 -7.18 -0.87 45.97
C ALA A 348 -7.77 0.52 45.75
N PHE A 349 -9.09 0.59 45.75
CA PHE A 349 -9.88 1.77 45.39
C PHE A 349 -10.90 2.08 46.47
N ALA A 350 -11.19 3.36 46.67
CA ALA A 350 -12.25 3.80 47.56
C ALA A 350 -13.64 3.53 46.95
N SER A 351 -14.66 3.36 47.77
CA SER A 351 -16.05 3.10 47.32
C SER A 351 -16.65 4.22 46.47
N ASN A 352 -16.05 5.43 46.50
CA ASN A 352 -16.43 6.56 45.67
C ASN A 352 -15.73 6.60 44.30
N THR A 353 -14.92 5.60 43.95
CA THR A 353 -14.45 5.37 42.57
C THR A 353 -15.66 5.18 41.65
N LYS A 354 -15.64 5.77 40.46
CA LYS A 354 -16.72 5.66 39.49
C LYS A 354 -16.43 4.59 38.45
N THR A 355 -15.18 4.51 38.01
CA THR A 355 -14.75 3.58 36.97
C THR A 355 -13.58 2.76 37.48
N LEU A 356 -13.74 1.44 37.46
CA LEU A 356 -12.61 0.51 37.57
C LEU A 356 -12.03 0.33 36.17
N GLY A 357 -10.85 0.91 35.94
CA GLY A 357 -10.15 0.77 34.66
C GLY A 357 -8.90 -0.07 34.80
N PHE A 358 -8.76 -1.07 33.94
CA PHE A 358 -7.49 -1.77 33.75
C PHE A 358 -6.97 -1.48 32.35
N SER A 359 -5.72 -1.05 32.23
CA SER A 359 -5.09 -0.82 30.93
C SER A 359 -4.05 -1.89 30.66
N LEU A 360 -4.20 -2.58 29.53
CA LEU A 360 -3.27 -3.59 29.04
C LEU A 360 -2.51 -3.04 27.83
N ALA A 361 -1.24 -2.67 28.05
CA ALA A 361 -0.41 -2.04 27.03
C ALA A 361 0.16 -3.07 26.05
N VAL A 362 -0.01 -2.83 24.75
CA VAL A 362 0.38 -3.73 23.66
C VAL A 362 1.11 -3.00 22.55
N SER A 363 1.67 -3.76 21.60
CA SER A 363 2.23 -3.19 20.36
C SER A 363 1.21 -2.29 19.64
N LYS A 364 1.67 -1.17 19.08
CA LYS A 364 0.83 -0.30 18.23
C LYS A 364 0.35 -0.98 16.95
N GLU A 365 0.98 -2.09 16.58
CA GLU A 365 0.59 -2.93 15.44
C GLU A 365 -0.50 -3.94 15.80
N ASN A 366 -0.86 -4.08 17.09
CA ASN A 366 -1.94 -4.97 17.51
C ASN A 366 -3.30 -4.30 17.28
N ASP A 367 -4.16 -4.97 16.50
CA ASP A 367 -5.51 -4.55 16.14
C ASP A 367 -6.59 -5.57 16.52
N SER A 368 -6.21 -6.61 17.27
CA SER A 368 -7.12 -7.69 17.68
C SER A 368 -8.21 -7.19 18.61
N GLU A 369 -9.40 -7.79 18.54
CA GLU A 369 -10.47 -7.53 19.50
C GLU A 369 -10.40 -8.56 20.63
N LEU A 370 -10.50 -8.11 21.87
CA LEU A 370 -10.56 -8.97 23.04
C LEU A 370 -11.88 -8.79 23.76
N TYR A 371 -12.30 -9.83 24.49
CA TYR A 371 -13.55 -9.87 25.21
C TYR A 371 -13.25 -9.90 26.70
N TYR A 372 -13.91 -9.09 27.52
CA TYR A 372 -13.64 -9.05 28.95
C TYR A 372 -14.90 -9.05 29.79
N GLU A 373 -14.75 -9.57 31.01
CA GLU A 373 -15.79 -9.69 31.99
C GLU A 373 -15.30 -9.21 33.35
N TYR A 374 -16.18 -8.54 34.09
CA TYR A 374 -15.98 -8.20 35.49
C TYR A 374 -16.88 -9.03 36.38
N TYR A 375 -16.33 -9.47 37.51
CA TYR A 375 -17.01 -10.26 38.53
C TYR A 375 -16.80 -9.65 39.91
N PHE A 376 -17.71 -9.93 40.84
CA PHE A 376 -17.67 -9.40 42.20
C PHE A 376 -17.75 -10.51 43.24
N SER A 377 -16.99 -10.38 44.33
CA SER A 377 -17.08 -11.23 45.51
C SER A 377 -16.87 -10.40 46.78
N GLU A 378 -17.74 -10.55 47.78
CA GLU A 378 -17.58 -9.90 49.09
C GLU A 378 -16.33 -10.41 49.86
N GLU A 379 -16.02 -11.71 49.77
CA GLU A 379 -15.00 -12.37 50.62
C GLU A 379 -13.79 -12.91 49.84
N SER A 380 -13.51 -12.37 48.64
CA SER A 380 -12.46 -12.85 47.71
C SER A 380 -12.59 -14.33 47.28
N ASP A 381 -13.79 -14.92 47.38
CA ASP A 381 -14.05 -16.29 46.93
C ASP A 381 -14.69 -16.27 45.55
N PHE A 382 -13.88 -16.60 44.54
CA PHE A 382 -14.31 -16.69 43.15
C PHE A 382 -14.51 -18.16 42.71
N SER A 383 -14.73 -19.10 43.64
CA SER A 383 -14.88 -20.52 43.30
C SER A 383 -16.09 -20.82 42.41
N ASP A 384 -17.17 -20.04 42.53
CA ASP A 384 -18.41 -20.19 41.76
C ASP A 384 -18.45 -19.34 40.47
N ILE A 385 -17.38 -18.59 40.17
CA ILE A 385 -17.32 -17.65 39.04
C ILE A 385 -17.54 -18.31 37.67
N ASN A 386 -17.23 -19.60 37.55
CA ASN A 386 -17.43 -20.34 36.31
C ASN A 386 -18.92 -20.63 36.03
N THR A 387 -19.79 -20.43 37.03
CA THR A 387 -21.24 -20.63 36.96
C THR A 387 -22.06 -19.37 37.23
N ASP A 388 -21.44 -18.31 37.73
CA ASP A 388 -22.09 -17.02 37.99
C ASP A 388 -22.17 -16.15 36.73
N GLU A 389 -23.20 -15.32 36.63
CA GLU A 389 -23.28 -14.29 35.58
C GLU A 389 -22.28 -13.15 35.88
N PRO A 390 -21.55 -12.63 34.88
CA PRO A 390 -20.65 -11.51 35.10
C PRO A 390 -21.43 -10.25 35.49
N LEU A 391 -20.81 -9.43 36.34
CA LEU A 391 -21.34 -8.10 36.70
C LEU A 391 -21.38 -7.17 35.48
N PHE A 392 -20.43 -7.36 34.56
CA PHE A 392 -20.32 -6.61 33.32
C PHE A 392 -19.54 -7.41 32.28
N GLU A 393 -19.90 -7.25 31.02
CA GLU A 393 -19.19 -7.84 29.88
C GLU A 393 -19.10 -6.83 28.73
N SER A 394 -17.99 -6.85 27.99
CA SER A 394 -17.82 -6.06 26.77
C SER A 394 -16.71 -6.64 25.90
N ALA A 395 -16.63 -6.19 24.65
CA ALA A 395 -15.45 -6.33 23.80
C ALA A 395 -14.68 -5.00 23.73
N CYS A 396 -13.38 -5.04 23.43
CA CYS A 396 -12.60 -3.84 23.13
C CYS A 396 -11.45 -4.11 22.16
N LYS A 397 -11.08 -3.05 21.42
CA LYS A 397 -9.87 -2.98 20.59
C LYS A 397 -8.86 -2.01 21.21
N PRO A 398 -7.57 -2.10 20.86
CA PRO A 398 -6.57 -1.18 21.39
C PRO A 398 -6.83 0.28 20.98
N SER A 399 -6.87 1.16 21.97
CA SER A 399 -6.77 2.61 21.79
C SER A 399 -5.31 2.98 21.53
N VAL A 400 -5.04 3.77 20.48
CA VAL A 400 -3.68 4.25 20.17
C VAL A 400 -3.44 5.61 20.83
N TYR A 401 -2.41 5.68 21.67
CA TYR A 401 -1.90 6.88 22.31
C TYR A 401 -0.53 7.29 21.72
N ASP A 402 -0.06 8.49 22.09
CA ASP A 402 1.19 9.05 21.58
C ASP A 402 2.40 8.13 21.84
N ASP A 403 2.44 7.46 22.98
CA ASP A 403 3.56 6.64 23.46
C ASP A 403 3.30 5.12 23.43
N GLN A 404 2.05 4.67 23.39
CA GLN A 404 1.69 3.25 23.40
C GLN A 404 0.30 2.98 22.81
N ALA A 405 -0.06 1.71 22.61
CA ALA A 405 -1.45 1.30 22.39
C ALA A 405 -1.92 0.46 23.58
N CYS A 406 -3.19 0.57 23.98
CA CYS A 406 -3.71 -0.13 25.14
C CYS A 406 -5.14 -0.63 24.92
N TYR A 407 -5.44 -1.82 25.45
CA TYR A 407 -6.83 -2.19 25.72
C TYR A 407 -7.28 -1.51 27.01
N ASP A 408 -8.33 -0.69 26.91
CA ASP A 408 -8.94 0.00 28.06
C ASP A 408 -10.14 -0.83 28.54
N LEU A 409 -9.91 -1.62 29.59
CA LEU A 409 -10.86 -2.59 30.13
C LEU A 409 -11.65 -1.93 31.26
N ASP A 410 -12.57 -1.05 30.91
CA ASP A 410 -13.26 -0.16 31.84
C ASP A 410 -14.62 -0.70 32.28
N PHE A 411 -14.89 -0.64 33.58
CA PHE A 411 -16.19 -0.93 34.16
C PHE A 411 -16.72 0.24 35.00
N THR A 412 -17.88 0.77 34.62
CA THR A 412 -18.56 1.89 35.31
C THR A 412 -19.99 1.47 35.71
N PRO A 413 -20.23 1.04 36.96
CA PRO A 413 -21.57 0.67 37.41
C PRO A 413 -22.50 1.90 37.55
N GLU A 414 -23.78 1.73 37.23
CA GLU A 414 -24.78 2.80 37.36
C GLU A 414 -25.04 3.20 38.83
N GLU A 415 -25.01 2.22 39.75
CA GLU A 415 -25.30 2.42 41.17
C GLU A 415 -24.06 2.70 42.03
N GLY A 416 -22.88 2.82 41.39
CA GLY A 416 -21.59 2.93 42.08
C GLY A 416 -20.98 1.59 42.47
N LEU A 417 -19.74 1.62 42.98
CA LEU A 417 -19.01 0.41 43.34
C LEU A 417 -19.35 -0.04 44.77
N THR A 418 -19.67 -1.33 44.90
CA THR A 418 -19.86 -1.97 46.21
C THR A 418 -18.50 -2.38 46.79
N PRO A 419 -18.20 -2.13 48.08
CA PRO A 419 -16.98 -2.64 48.71
C PRO A 419 -16.87 -4.16 48.64
N GLY A 420 -15.69 -4.66 48.29
CA GLY A 420 -15.41 -6.07 48.06
C GLY A 420 -14.34 -6.25 46.98
N TYR A 421 -14.25 -7.46 46.44
CA TYR A 421 -13.24 -7.85 45.46
C TYR A 421 -13.84 -7.88 44.06
N TYR A 422 -13.11 -7.33 43.10
CA TYR A 422 -13.48 -7.32 41.69
C TYR A 422 -12.45 -8.13 40.91
N GLY A 423 -12.94 -9.09 40.14
CA GLY A 423 -12.14 -9.91 39.22
C GLY A 423 -12.40 -9.48 37.78
N LEU A 424 -11.34 -9.28 37.01
CA LEU A 424 -11.34 -9.06 35.58
C LEU A 424 -10.83 -10.32 34.90
N VAL A 425 -11.57 -10.80 33.90
CA VAL A 425 -11.18 -11.92 33.04
C VAL A 425 -11.19 -11.43 31.60
N LEU A 426 -10.15 -11.74 30.84
CA LEU A 426 -9.99 -11.38 29.43
C LEU A 426 -9.87 -12.65 28.60
N TYR A 427 -10.55 -12.67 27.46
CA TYR A 427 -10.61 -13.77 26.52
C TYR A 427 -10.14 -13.32 25.14
N SER A 428 -9.49 -14.24 24.41
CA SER A 428 -9.07 -14.01 23.02
C SER A 428 -10.21 -14.10 22.00
N ASP A 429 -11.38 -14.61 22.42
CA ASP A 429 -12.44 -14.98 21.51
C ASP A 429 -13.85 -14.72 22.06
N ALA A 430 -14.82 -14.57 21.16
CA ALA A 430 -16.21 -14.28 21.49
C ALA A 430 -16.92 -15.41 22.24
N SER A 431 -16.46 -16.66 22.08
CA SER A 431 -17.01 -17.82 22.79
C SER A 431 -16.54 -17.89 24.25
N LYS A 432 -15.57 -17.05 24.63
CA LYS A 432 -15.03 -16.88 26.00
C LYS A 432 -14.57 -18.20 26.61
N LYS A 433 -13.93 -19.05 25.79
CA LYS A 433 -13.39 -20.34 26.22
C LYS A 433 -11.92 -20.23 26.63
N HIS A 434 -11.17 -19.32 26.01
CA HIS A 434 -9.74 -19.13 26.23
C HIS A 434 -9.48 -17.93 27.12
N ILE A 435 -9.05 -18.17 28.36
CA ILE A 435 -8.68 -17.07 29.24
C ILE A 435 -7.25 -16.68 28.90
N VAL A 436 -7.04 -15.45 28.44
CA VAL A 436 -5.69 -14.95 28.13
C VAL A 436 -5.08 -14.15 29.27
N PHE A 437 -5.93 -13.54 30.11
CA PHE A 437 -5.48 -12.70 31.20
C PHE A 437 -6.53 -12.60 32.31
N THR A 438 -6.06 -12.53 33.57
CA THR A 438 -6.90 -12.21 34.72
C THR A 438 -6.25 -11.14 35.58
N ALA A 439 -7.06 -10.27 36.20
CA ALA A 439 -6.60 -9.31 37.18
C ALA A 439 -7.63 -9.17 38.30
N SER A 440 -7.20 -8.75 39.50
CA SER A 440 -8.15 -8.40 40.55
C SER A 440 -7.75 -7.13 41.29
N CYS A 441 -8.77 -6.46 41.83
CA CYS A 441 -8.61 -5.33 42.74
C CYS A 441 -9.62 -5.42 43.89
N ILE A 442 -9.41 -4.59 44.91
CA ILE A 442 -10.33 -4.42 46.03
C ILE A 442 -10.93 -3.02 46.01
N VAL A 443 -12.23 -2.92 46.27
CA VAL A 443 -12.91 -1.68 46.61
C VAL A 443 -13.19 -1.70 48.11
N VAL A 444 -12.84 -0.63 48.80
CA VAL A 444 -13.01 -0.51 50.26
C VAL A 444 -14.00 0.58 50.62
N GLU A 445 -14.59 0.51 51.82
CA GLU A 445 -15.68 1.42 52.23
C GLU A 445 -15.21 2.87 52.39
N GLU A 446 -13.93 3.09 52.70
CA GLU A 446 -13.34 4.41 52.93
C GLU A 446 -13.45 5.35 51.71
N THR A 447 -13.64 6.66 51.96
CA THR A 447 -13.57 7.72 50.94
C THR A 447 -12.20 8.39 50.96
N SER A 448 -11.62 8.73 49.80
CA SER A 448 -10.26 9.26 49.69
C SER A 448 -9.94 10.40 50.68
N GLY A 449 -8.88 10.22 51.49
CA GLY A 449 -8.43 11.20 52.50
C GLY A 449 -8.03 10.62 53.86
N ASP A 450 -8.45 9.39 54.18
CA ASP A 450 -8.02 8.68 55.38
C ASP A 450 -6.82 7.78 55.04
N VAL A 451 -5.64 8.11 55.57
CA VAL A 451 -4.53 7.16 55.62
C VAL A 451 -4.92 6.09 56.63
N ILE A 452 -5.21 4.88 56.16
CA ILE A 452 -5.37 3.70 57.01
C ILE A 452 -4.00 3.45 57.68
N GLU A 453 -3.94 3.59 59.01
CA GLU A 453 -2.77 3.19 59.82
C GLU A 453 -2.54 1.67 59.79
#